data_AF-A0A560JSF8-F1
#
_entry.id   AF-A0A560JSF8-F1
#
_cell.length_a   1.000
_cell.length_b   1.000
_cell.length_c   1.000
_cell.angle_alpha   90.00
_cell.angle_beta   90.00
_cell.angle_gamma   90.00
#
_symmetry.space_group_name_H-M   'P 1'
#
loop_
_entity.id
_entity.type
_entity.pdbx_description
1 polymer ?
#
loop_
_entity_poly.entity_id
_entity_poly.type
_entity_poly.pdbx_seq_one_letter_code
_entity_poly.pdbx_strand_id
1 'polypeptide(L)'
;MGGKFGRLDGAAAVPAPDSQPGLCALCGRPLVPGPSVEQHHLVPRSQGGRVTVPLHRVCHRKIHAELSERDLAGAYATVDALRAHPAIAAFIRWVANKPPEFVTRTAPRRP
;
A
#
# COMPACT_ATOMS: atom_id res chain seq x y z
N MET A 1 44.77 -10.79 -31.13
CA MET A 1 44.26 -11.23 -29.81
C MET A 1 42.94 -10.52 -29.54
N GLY A 2 41.81 -11.09 -30.00
CA GLY A 2 40.48 -10.50 -29.86
C GLY A 2 39.74 -11.10 -28.67
N GLY A 3 39.53 -10.29 -27.63
CA GLY A 3 38.74 -10.66 -26.46
C GLY A 3 37.26 -10.76 -26.82
N LYS A 4 36.76 -11.98 -26.90
CA LYS A 4 35.34 -12.28 -27.10
C LYS A 4 34.54 -12.00 -25.83
N PHE A 5 33.55 -11.13 -25.99
CA PHE A 5 32.45 -10.84 -25.10
C PHE A 5 31.65 -12.11 -24.78
N GLY A 6 31.08 -12.20 -23.59
CA GLY A 6 30.15 -13.28 -23.24
C GLY A 6 29.62 -13.12 -21.82
N ARG A 7 28.47 -12.45 -21.71
CA ARG A 7 27.64 -12.32 -20.51
C ARG A 7 27.45 -13.68 -19.85
N LEU A 8 27.64 -13.75 -18.53
CA LEU A 8 27.04 -14.78 -17.70
C LEU A 8 25.74 -14.23 -17.12
N ASP A 9 24.70 -15.04 -17.31
CA ASP A 9 23.30 -14.74 -17.16
C ASP A 9 22.90 -14.53 -15.69
N GLY A 10 22.45 -13.31 -15.38
CA GLY A 10 21.75 -13.02 -14.13
C GLY A 10 20.32 -13.54 -14.20
N ALA A 11 20.13 -14.84 -14.00
CA ALA A 11 18.81 -15.43 -13.81
C ALA A 11 18.17 -14.82 -12.55
N ALA A 12 17.29 -13.85 -12.76
CA ALA A 12 16.39 -13.36 -11.73
C ALA A 12 15.58 -14.55 -11.22
N ALA A 13 15.79 -14.89 -9.95
CA ALA A 13 15.04 -15.94 -9.26
C ALA A 13 13.55 -15.65 -9.42
N VAL A 14 12.84 -16.57 -10.08
CA VAL A 14 11.38 -16.56 -10.14
C VAL A 14 10.85 -16.82 -8.73
N PRO A 15 10.09 -15.90 -8.10
CA PRO A 15 9.50 -16.17 -6.80
C PRO A 15 8.43 -17.27 -6.94
N ALA A 16 8.50 -18.27 -6.06
CA ALA A 16 7.61 -19.43 -6.03
C ALA A 16 6.12 -19.06 -5.92
N PRO A 17 5.20 -19.82 -6.52
CA PRO A 17 3.80 -19.47 -6.68
C PRO A 17 2.91 -19.94 -5.51
N ASP A 18 3.23 -19.60 -4.26
CA ASP A 18 2.38 -19.98 -3.11
C ASP A 18 2.22 -18.89 -2.04
N SER A 19 2.76 -17.69 -2.27
CA SER A 19 2.37 -16.52 -1.48
C SER A 19 1.06 -15.99 -2.04
N GLN A 20 -0.08 -16.59 -1.68
CA GLN A 20 -1.37 -15.96 -1.91
C GLN A 20 -1.27 -14.55 -1.34
N PRO A 21 -1.36 -13.51 -2.18
CA PRO A 21 -1.26 -12.16 -1.66
C PRO A 21 -2.42 -11.94 -0.70
N GLY A 22 -2.12 -11.49 0.52
CA GLY A 22 -3.16 -11.05 1.44
C GLY A 22 -4.06 -9.98 0.81
N LEU A 23 -5.20 -9.73 1.43
CA LEU A 23 -6.06 -8.64 1.00
C LEU A 23 -5.54 -7.31 1.56
N CYS A 24 -5.67 -6.24 0.78
CA CYS A 24 -5.40 -4.89 1.26
C CYS A 24 -6.37 -4.55 2.40
N ALA A 25 -5.85 -4.25 3.57
CA ALA A 25 -6.68 -4.01 4.76
C ALA A 25 -7.65 -2.82 4.56
N LEU A 26 -7.32 -1.85 3.72
CA LEU A 26 -8.21 -0.71 3.46
C LEU A 26 -9.30 -1.03 2.44
N CYS A 27 -8.93 -1.45 1.22
CA CYS A 27 -9.87 -1.57 0.10
C CYS A 27 -10.36 -3.00 -0.20
N GLY A 28 -9.80 -4.02 0.46
CA GLY A 28 -10.20 -5.43 0.29
C GLY A 28 -9.76 -6.10 -1.00
N ARG A 29 -9.14 -5.39 -1.95
CA ARG A 29 -8.61 -5.99 -3.19
C ARG A 29 -7.37 -6.86 -2.90
N PRO A 30 -7.11 -7.89 -3.71
CA PRO A 30 -5.88 -8.67 -3.64
C PRO A 30 -4.65 -7.77 -3.71
N LEU A 31 -3.65 -8.06 -2.88
CA LEU A 31 -2.33 -7.47 -3.04
C LEU A 31 -1.61 -8.16 -4.21
N VAL A 32 -0.54 -7.58 -4.72
CA VAL A 32 0.39 -8.26 -5.62
C VAL A 32 1.73 -8.24 -4.91
N PRO A 33 2.34 -9.40 -4.58
CA PRO A 33 3.57 -9.42 -3.81
C PRO A 33 4.68 -8.62 -4.52
N GLY A 34 5.48 -7.89 -3.74
CA GLY A 34 6.54 -7.04 -4.25
C GLY A 34 6.36 -5.56 -3.87
N PRO A 35 6.95 -4.63 -4.63
CA PRO A 35 7.10 -3.24 -4.23
C PRO A 35 5.78 -2.47 -4.14
N SER A 36 4.68 -3.03 -4.63
CA SER A 36 3.34 -2.42 -4.61
C SER A 36 2.62 -2.55 -3.26
N VAL A 37 3.21 -3.27 -2.29
CA VAL A 37 2.66 -3.47 -0.94
C VAL A 37 3.51 -2.73 0.08
N GLU A 38 2.87 -1.89 0.90
CA GLU A 38 3.49 -1.15 2.00
C GLU A 38 2.81 -1.51 3.32
N GLN A 39 3.59 -1.52 4.42
CA GLN A 39 3.07 -1.69 5.77
C GLN A 39 2.69 -0.33 6.35
N HIS A 40 1.42 -0.18 6.74
CA HIS A 40 0.91 1.04 7.32
C HIS A 40 0.68 0.87 8.83
N HIS A 41 1.22 1.79 9.63
CA HIS A 41 0.96 1.81 11.07
C HIS A 41 -0.37 2.51 11.33
N LEU A 42 -1.33 1.82 11.98
CA LEU A 42 -2.64 2.41 12.29
C LEU A 42 -2.53 3.57 13.29
N VAL A 43 -1.61 3.43 14.25
CA VAL A 43 -1.15 4.52 15.12
C VAL A 43 0.29 4.85 14.72
N PRO A 44 0.66 6.12 14.51
CA PRO A 44 2.03 6.49 14.15
C PRO A 44 3.07 5.92 15.12
N ARG A 45 4.25 5.54 14.62
CA ARG A 45 5.35 5.03 15.47
C ARG A 45 5.79 6.03 16.53
N SER A 46 5.79 7.31 16.19
CA SER A 46 6.08 8.43 17.11
C SER A 46 5.15 8.48 18.32
N GLN A 47 3.92 7.96 18.16
CA GLN A 47 2.90 7.87 19.20
C GLN A 47 2.80 6.47 19.82
N GLY A 48 3.85 5.64 19.65
CA GLY A 48 3.93 4.30 20.25
C GLY A 48 3.21 3.19 19.50
N GLY A 49 2.71 3.44 18.28
CA GLY A 49 2.00 2.44 17.50
C GLY A 49 2.87 1.26 17.04
N ARG A 50 2.33 0.04 17.19
CA ARG A 50 3.00 -1.22 16.83
C ARG A 50 2.22 -2.06 15.81
N VAL A 51 0.93 -1.80 15.67
CA VAL A 51 0.06 -2.55 14.76
C VAL A 51 0.24 -2.02 13.35
N THR A 52 0.70 -2.88 12.45
CA THR A 52 0.78 -2.60 11.02
C THR A 52 -0.22 -3.42 10.23
N VAL A 53 -0.71 -2.85 9.14
CA VAL A 53 -1.58 -3.53 8.18
C VAL A 53 -1.02 -3.43 6.76
N PRO A 54 -1.16 -4.46 5.93
CA PRO A 54 -0.68 -4.43 4.56
C PRO A 54 -1.64 -3.65 3.66
N LEU A 55 -1.12 -2.70 2.90
CA LEU A 55 -1.87 -1.86 1.97
C LEU A 55 -1.21 -1.78 0.60
N HIS A 56 -1.99 -1.49 -0.44
CA HIS A 56 -1.42 -0.98 -1.69
C HIS A 56 -0.79 0.39 -1.45
N ARG A 57 0.28 0.72 -2.18
CA ARG A 57 0.89 2.07 -2.13
C ARG A 57 -0.12 3.20 -2.34
N VAL A 58 -1.05 3.01 -3.28
CA VAL A 58 -2.10 4.00 -3.57
C VAL A 58 -3.05 4.18 -2.39
N CYS A 59 -3.39 3.10 -1.68
CA CYS A 59 -4.23 3.15 -0.48
C CYS A 59 -3.51 3.83 0.67
N HIS A 60 -2.23 3.51 0.88
CA HIS A 60 -1.40 4.15 1.90
C HIS A 60 -1.27 5.66 1.64
N ARG A 61 -0.96 6.05 0.40
CA ARG A 61 -0.89 7.48 0.01
C ARG A 61 -2.21 8.20 0.23
N LYS A 62 -3.36 7.56 -0.07
CA LYS A 62 -4.67 8.18 0.17
C LYS A 62 -4.90 8.47 1.65
N ILE A 63 -4.51 7.58 2.56
CA ILE A 63 -4.64 7.83 4.01
C ILE A 63 -3.86 9.10 4.38
N HIS A 64 -2.58 9.19 4.00
CA HIS A 64 -1.76 10.36 4.34
C HIS A 64 -2.15 11.63 3.58
N ALA A 65 -2.80 11.51 2.42
CA ALA A 65 -3.36 12.64 1.68
C ALA A 65 -4.58 13.27 2.36
N GLU A 66 -5.28 12.53 3.24
CA GLU A 66 -6.48 13.02 3.94
C GLU A 66 -6.22 13.28 5.43
N LEU A 67 -5.45 12.42 6.11
CA LEU A 67 -5.32 12.39 7.57
C LEU A 67 -3.90 12.74 8.03
N SER A 68 -3.82 13.46 9.15
CA SER A 68 -2.55 13.74 9.83
C SER A 68 -2.17 12.60 10.76
N GLU A 69 -0.91 12.59 11.22
CA GLU A 69 -0.48 11.68 12.28
C GLU A 69 -1.31 11.88 13.57
N ARG A 70 -1.75 13.10 13.86
CA ARG A 70 -2.64 13.38 15.01
C ARG A 70 -4.02 12.77 14.82
N ASP A 71 -4.57 12.85 13.62
CA ASP A 71 -5.88 12.24 13.30
C ASP A 71 -5.79 10.71 13.41
N LEU A 72 -4.71 10.11 12.90
CA LEU A 72 -4.44 8.67 12.98
C LEU A 72 -4.23 8.19 14.42
N ALA A 73 -3.54 8.97 15.25
CA ALA A 73 -3.35 8.62 16.66
C ALA A 73 -4.63 8.73 17.50
N GLY A 74 -5.65 9.46 17.01
CA GLY A 74 -6.92 9.68 17.69
C GLY A 74 -8.07 8.94 17.01
N ALA A 75 -8.91 9.70 16.30
CA ALA A 75 -10.18 9.22 15.76
C ALA A 75 -10.04 8.12 14.69
N TYR A 76 -8.86 7.98 14.06
CA TYR A 76 -8.64 7.09 12.92
C TYR A 76 -7.62 5.97 13.19
N ALA A 77 -7.47 5.56 14.44
CA ALA A 77 -6.51 4.52 14.88
C ALA A 77 -6.89 3.07 14.49
N THR A 78 -7.96 2.87 13.71
CA THR A 78 -8.44 1.55 13.29
C THR A 78 -8.78 1.54 11.80
N VAL A 79 -8.74 0.34 11.19
CA VAL A 79 -9.12 0.17 9.77
C VAL A 79 -10.58 0.57 9.52
N ASP A 80 -11.48 0.26 10.46
CA ASP A 80 -12.88 0.63 10.36
C ASP A 80 -13.07 2.15 10.35
N ALA A 81 -12.40 2.86 11.29
CA ALA A 81 -12.43 4.31 11.31
C ALA A 81 -11.86 4.93 10.04
N LEU A 82 -10.75 4.39 9.51
CA LEU A 82 -10.19 4.82 8.21
C LEU A 82 -11.20 4.66 7.07
N ARG A 83 -11.93 3.54 7.04
CA ARG A 83 -12.98 3.29 6.03
C ARG A 83 -14.19 4.20 6.21
N ALA A 84 -14.48 4.64 7.43
CA ALA A 84 -15.57 5.57 7.74
C ALA A 84 -15.29 7.02 7.30
N HIS A 85 -14.02 7.41 7.10
CA HIS A 85 -13.70 8.76 6.62
C HIS A 85 -14.28 9.01 5.21
N PRO A 86 -15.09 10.06 4.98
CA PRO A 86 -15.89 10.22 3.77
C PRO A 86 -15.07 10.25 2.48
N ALA A 87 -13.94 10.97 2.49
CA ALA A 87 -13.05 11.03 1.31
C ALA A 87 -12.30 9.71 1.06
N ILE A 88 -12.05 8.91 2.11
CA ILE A 88 -11.41 7.60 1.98
C ILE A 88 -12.44 6.58 1.50
N ALA A 89 -13.65 6.60 2.05
CA ALA A 89 -14.77 5.77 1.58
C ALA A 89 -15.08 5.99 0.10
N ALA A 90 -15.13 7.25 -0.34
CA ALA A 90 -15.30 7.59 -1.76
C ALA A 90 -14.17 7.02 -2.64
N PHE A 91 -12.93 7.13 -2.18
CA PHE A 91 -11.79 6.54 -2.87
C PHE A 91 -11.86 5.01 -2.92
N ILE A 92 -12.25 4.35 -1.82
CA ILE A 92 -12.39 2.88 -1.78
C ILE A 92 -13.41 2.42 -2.83
N ARG A 93 -14.58 3.05 -2.90
CA ARG A 93 -15.61 2.73 -3.90
C ARG A 93 -15.09 2.88 -5.34
N TRP A 94 -14.28 3.91 -5.60
CA TRP A 94 -13.69 4.12 -6.93
C TRP A 94 -12.58 3.12 -7.26
N VAL A 95 -11.70 2.82 -6.30
CA VAL A 95 -10.53 1.96 -6.51
C VAL A 95 -10.91 0.48 -6.55
N ALA A 96 -12.02 0.08 -5.90
CA ALA A 96 -12.55 -1.28 -5.95
C ALA A 96 -12.80 -1.78 -7.38
N ASN A 97 -13.14 -0.87 -8.31
CA ASN A 97 -13.40 -1.15 -9.72
C ASN A 97 -12.13 -1.09 -10.60
N LYS A 98 -10.93 -1.23 -10.02
CA LYS A 98 -9.64 -1.17 -10.74
C LYS A 98 -8.86 -2.47 -10.55
N PRO A 99 -8.09 -2.92 -11.56
CA PRO A 99 -7.27 -4.12 -11.44
C PRO A 99 -6.28 -4.01 -10.26
N PRO A 100 -5.86 -5.14 -9.65
CA PRO A 100 -5.02 -5.13 -8.46
C PRO A 100 -3.64 -4.51 -8.70
N GLU A 101 -3.14 -4.59 -9.94
CA GLU A 101 -1.91 -3.96 -10.45
C GLU A 101 -2.05 -2.45 -10.74
N PHE A 102 -3.22 -1.85 -10.55
CA PHE A 102 -3.46 -0.44 -10.86
C PHE A 102 -2.59 0.50 -10.02
N VAL A 103 -1.75 1.29 -10.69
CA VAL A 103 -0.94 2.35 -10.10
C VAL A 103 -1.41 3.70 -10.64
N THR A 104 -1.61 4.66 -9.75
CA THR A 104 -1.88 6.06 -10.12
C THR A 104 -1.07 7.02 -9.26
N ARG A 105 -0.87 8.24 -9.76
CA ARG A 105 -0.34 9.34 -8.94
C ARG A 105 -1.41 9.78 -7.94
N THR A 106 -1.02 9.89 -6.68
CA THR A 106 -1.85 10.49 -5.64
C THR A 106 -1.49 11.98 -5.55
N ALA A 107 -2.50 12.84 -5.51
CA ALA A 107 -2.30 14.27 -5.26
C ALA A 107 -1.70 14.50 -3.85
N PRO A 108 -0.94 15.59 -3.63
CA PRO A 108 -0.47 15.95 -2.30
C PRO A 108 -1.65 16.23 -1.35
N ARG A 109 -1.38 16.21 -0.05
CA ARG A 109 -2.33 16.58 1.01
C ARG A 109 -3.07 17.85 0.65
N ARG A 110 -4.40 17.84 0.79
CA ARG A 110 -5.19 19.07 0.74
C ARG A 110 -4.86 19.89 2.01
N PRO A 111 -4.59 21.21 1.88
CA PRO A 111 -4.36 22.08 3.03
C PRO A 111 -5.62 22.21 3.89
#